data_AF-A0A970KV93-F1
#
_entry.id   AF-A0A970KV93-F1
#
_cell.length_a   1.000
_cell.length_b   1.000
_cell.length_c   1.000
_cell.angle_alpha   90.00
_cell.angle_beta   90.00
_cell.angle_gamma   90.00
#
_symmetry.space_group_name_H-M   'P 1'
#
loop_
_entity.id
_entity.type
_entity.pdbx_description
1 polymer ?
#
loop_
_entity_poly.entity_id
_entity_poly.type
_entity_poly.pdbx_seq_one_letter_code
_entity_poly.pdbx_strand_id
1 'polypeptide(L)'
;MFTEINREIYQLKEKLRAKEKLLSQKDMLEAELRRKAQVRDELYKKLLKEKADVEKLEGLSFSAIFLSLVGKKEDRLDKEREELLEAELRYEECLETIRELEKELKEIDEKLKDFSHVRARYNELIKEKERQLLKDDSYQGRRLRESLNLINELKLDIKEVDEAIEAGDRAIDGLEEMKEHLLSARSWGVWDVLGGGFISDMAKHSAIDKANEVGHRVQYLLKSFQKELADVNQFTDIKVNISSFTAFADFFFDGFFVDWFVQSKINRSIENVNGALSRIDSILRDLRNDRDKLNNLLKEKEAEVKKILES
;
A
#
# COMPACT_ATOMS: atom_id res chain seq x y z
N MET A 1 34.83 15.14 -19.76
CA MET A 1 35.25 14.33 -18.59
C MET A 1 34.27 13.18 -18.33
N PHE A 2 32.96 13.43 -18.27
CA PHE A 2 31.97 12.37 -17.96
C PHE A 2 31.49 11.52 -19.16
N THR A 3 31.96 11.77 -20.37
CA THR A 3 31.47 11.14 -21.61
C THR A 3 31.59 9.62 -21.63
N GLU A 4 32.68 9.07 -21.07
CA GLU A 4 32.88 7.62 -20.98
C GLU A 4 31.97 6.98 -19.92
N ILE A 5 31.89 7.59 -18.73
CA ILE A 5 31.00 7.14 -17.64
C ILE A 5 29.54 7.17 -18.10
N ASN A 6 29.11 8.25 -18.76
CA ASN A 6 27.74 8.39 -19.27
C ASN A 6 27.41 7.32 -20.32
N ARG A 7 28.37 7.03 -21.21
CA ARG A 7 28.22 5.97 -22.20
C ARG A 7 28.09 4.59 -21.54
N GLU A 8 28.91 4.29 -20.52
CA GLU A 8 28.84 3.02 -19.80
C GLU A 8 27.52 2.89 -19.01
N ILE A 9 27.07 3.96 -18.34
CA ILE A 9 25.76 4.02 -17.67
C ILE A 9 24.63 3.74 -18.66
N TYR A 10 24.65 4.36 -19.84
CA TYR A 10 23.66 4.14 -20.89
C TYR A 10 23.61 2.68 -21.34
N GLN A 11 24.78 2.08 -21.63
CA GLN A 11 24.88 0.67 -22.04
C GLN A 11 24.38 -0.29 -20.96
N LEU A 12 24.71 -0.03 -19.69
CA LEU A 12 24.23 -0.84 -18.58
C LEU A 12 22.72 -0.69 -18.39
N LYS A 13 22.18 0.50 -18.61
CA LYS A 13 20.73 0.74 -18.57
C LYS A 13 19.99 -0.02 -19.69
N GLU A 14 20.55 -0.08 -20.89
CA GLU A 14 20.01 -0.93 -21.96
C GLU A 14 20.03 -2.41 -21.58
N LYS A 15 21.15 -2.89 -20.99
CA LYS A 15 21.23 -4.27 -20.48
C LYS A 15 20.21 -4.55 -19.37
N LEU A 16 19.99 -3.61 -18.44
CA LEU A 16 18.96 -3.75 -17.40
C LEU A 16 17.56 -3.84 -18.00
N ARG A 17 17.24 -3.01 -19.01
CA ARG A 17 15.95 -3.11 -19.73
C ARG A 17 15.80 -4.44 -20.47
N ALA A 18 16.87 -4.95 -21.07
CA ALA A 18 16.85 -6.27 -21.70
C ALA A 18 16.59 -7.38 -20.67
N LYS A 19 17.20 -7.29 -19.48
CA LYS A 19 16.92 -8.19 -18.35
C LYS A 19 15.45 -8.15 -17.93
N GLU A 20 14.87 -6.96 -17.77
CA GLU A 20 13.46 -6.79 -17.40
C GLU A 20 12.51 -7.42 -18.43
N LYS A 21 12.81 -7.27 -19.73
CA LYS A 21 12.05 -7.94 -20.79
C LYS A 21 12.14 -9.47 -20.70
N LEU A 22 13.33 -10.01 -20.46
CA LEU A 22 13.53 -11.45 -20.30
C LEU A 22 12.79 -11.99 -19.07
N LEU A 23 12.80 -11.27 -17.94
CA LEU A 23 12.04 -11.65 -16.75
C LEU A 23 10.53 -11.65 -17.04
N SER A 24 10.02 -10.63 -17.73
CA SER A 24 8.61 -10.59 -18.11
C SER A 24 8.22 -11.73 -19.05
N GLN A 25 9.09 -12.09 -20.00
CA GLN A 25 8.89 -13.26 -20.87
C GLN A 25 8.89 -14.56 -20.06
N LYS A 26 9.82 -14.70 -19.11
CA LYS A 26 9.88 -15.84 -18.20
C LYS A 26 8.57 -16.00 -17.43
N ASP A 27 8.05 -14.93 -16.84
CA ASP A 27 6.80 -14.96 -16.07
C ASP A 27 5.60 -15.42 -16.93
N MET A 28 5.54 -14.99 -18.20
CA MET A 28 4.51 -15.41 -19.15
C MET A 28 4.62 -16.91 -19.48
N LEU A 29 5.83 -17.38 -19.78
CA LEU A 29 6.09 -18.79 -20.09
C LEU A 29 5.82 -19.70 -18.88
N GLU A 30 6.19 -19.29 -17.67
CA GLU A 30 5.87 -20.04 -16.47
C GLU A 30 4.35 -20.13 -16.23
N ALA A 31 3.61 -19.04 -16.51
CA ALA A 31 2.15 -19.05 -16.43
C ALA A 31 1.52 -19.96 -17.50
N GLU A 32 2.08 -20.01 -18.70
CA GLU A 32 1.66 -20.93 -19.75
C GLU A 32 1.97 -22.39 -19.40
N LEU A 33 3.17 -22.67 -18.91
CA LEU A 33 3.59 -23.99 -18.43
C LEU A 33 2.65 -24.50 -17.34
N ARG A 34 2.29 -23.65 -16.36
CA ARG A 34 1.31 -23.99 -15.32
C ARG A 34 -0.05 -24.38 -15.91
N ARG A 35 -0.55 -23.62 -16.90
CA ARG A 35 -1.81 -23.93 -17.59
C ARG A 35 -1.73 -25.25 -18.37
N LYS A 36 -0.65 -25.47 -19.12
CA LYS A 36 -0.45 -26.71 -19.88
C LYS A 36 -0.30 -27.92 -18.96
N ALA A 37 0.33 -27.78 -17.80
CA ALA A 37 0.41 -28.83 -16.79
C ALA A 37 -0.98 -29.24 -16.25
N GLN A 38 -1.88 -28.27 -16.05
CA GLN A 38 -3.27 -28.58 -15.67
C GLN A 38 -4.01 -29.35 -16.79
N VAL A 39 -3.86 -28.90 -18.05
CA VAL A 39 -4.44 -29.59 -19.21
C VAL A 39 -3.89 -31.01 -19.36
N ARG A 40 -2.58 -31.20 -19.17
CA ARG A 40 -1.94 -32.52 -19.14
C ARG A 40 -2.61 -33.43 -18.11
N ASP A 41 -2.87 -32.94 -16.90
CA ASP A 41 -3.47 -33.75 -15.84
C ASP A 41 -4.92 -34.15 -16.17
N GLU A 42 -5.67 -33.29 -16.86
CA GLU A 42 -7.01 -33.61 -17.38
C GLU A 42 -6.97 -34.63 -18.52
N LEU A 43 -6.05 -34.45 -19.48
CA LEU A 43 -5.84 -35.39 -20.58
C LEU A 43 -5.39 -36.75 -20.07
N TYR A 44 -4.53 -36.80 -19.05
CA TYR A 44 -4.09 -38.04 -18.44
C TYR A 44 -5.25 -38.80 -17.78
N LYS A 45 -6.15 -38.11 -17.09
CA LYS A 45 -7.36 -38.71 -16.52
C LYS A 45 -8.28 -39.27 -17.61
N LYS A 46 -8.46 -38.53 -18.72
CA LYS A 46 -9.24 -39.01 -19.87
C LYS A 46 -8.59 -40.26 -20.47
N LEU A 47 -7.29 -40.22 -20.69
CA LEU A 47 -6.52 -41.35 -21.22
C LEU A 47 -6.68 -42.62 -20.37
N LEU A 48 -6.57 -42.51 -19.04
CA LEU A 48 -6.79 -43.64 -18.13
C LEU A 48 -8.20 -44.21 -18.22
N LYS A 49 -9.21 -43.35 -18.46
CA LYS A 49 -10.60 -43.78 -18.63
C LYS A 49 -10.76 -44.58 -19.94
N GLU A 50 -10.28 -44.06 -21.07
CA GLU A 50 -10.39 -44.78 -22.35
C GLU A 50 -9.62 -46.11 -22.33
N LYS A 51 -8.46 -46.16 -21.66
CA LYS A 51 -7.73 -47.43 -21.44
C LYS A 51 -8.58 -48.46 -20.67
N ALA A 52 -9.23 -48.03 -19.60
CA ALA A 52 -10.08 -48.91 -18.80
C ALA A 52 -11.34 -49.37 -19.56
N ASP A 53 -11.90 -48.53 -20.44
CA ASP A 53 -13.08 -48.88 -21.23
C ASP A 53 -12.74 -49.89 -22.34
N VAL A 54 -11.57 -49.78 -22.99
CA VAL A 54 -11.02 -50.82 -23.88
C VAL A 54 -10.76 -52.14 -23.14
N GLU A 55 -10.08 -52.10 -21.98
CA GLU A 55 -9.78 -53.32 -21.19
C GLU A 55 -11.04 -54.08 -20.75
N LYS A 56 -12.11 -53.36 -20.36
CA LYS A 56 -13.40 -53.98 -20.01
C LYS A 56 -14.02 -54.71 -21.20
N LEU A 57 -13.95 -54.14 -22.40
CA LEU A 57 -14.53 -54.76 -23.60
C LEU A 57 -13.71 -55.97 -24.06
N GLU A 58 -12.39 -55.92 -23.93
CA GLU A 58 -11.49 -57.05 -24.23
C GLU A 58 -11.65 -58.20 -23.22
N GLY A 59 -11.85 -57.89 -21.93
CA GLY A 59 -12.00 -58.89 -20.85
C GLY A 59 -13.34 -59.63 -20.75
N LEU A 60 -14.39 -59.21 -21.48
CA LEU A 60 -15.70 -59.87 -21.47
C LEU A 60 -15.66 -61.23 -22.19
N SER A 61 -15.72 -62.31 -21.39
CA SER A 61 -15.70 -63.71 -21.83
C SER A 61 -16.93 -64.14 -22.65
N PHE A 62 -16.69 -64.95 -23.68
CA PHE A 62 -17.67 -65.52 -24.60
C PHE A 62 -18.58 -66.55 -23.91
N SER A 63 -19.70 -66.10 -23.32
CA SER A 63 -20.78 -66.98 -22.84
C SER A 63 -21.92 -67.09 -23.86
N ALA A 64 -22.67 -68.20 -23.83
CA ALA A 64 -23.61 -68.63 -24.88
C ALA A 64 -24.76 -67.67 -25.23
N ILE A 65 -25.00 -66.61 -24.44
CA ILE A 65 -26.02 -65.58 -24.71
C ILE A 65 -25.47 -64.48 -25.67
N PHE A 66 -24.15 -64.43 -25.90
CA PHE A 66 -23.47 -63.33 -26.60
C PHE A 66 -23.50 -63.37 -28.14
N LEU A 67 -23.92 -64.48 -28.75
CA LEU A 67 -23.84 -64.70 -30.20
C LEU A 67 -24.72 -63.76 -31.05
N SER A 68 -25.72 -63.09 -30.46
CA SER A 68 -26.52 -62.06 -31.14
C SER A 68 -25.92 -60.65 -31.08
N LEU A 69 -24.80 -60.47 -30.36
CA LEU A 69 -24.16 -59.18 -30.09
C LEU A 69 -22.69 -59.10 -30.57
N VAL A 70 -22.12 -60.17 -31.14
CA VAL A 70 -20.70 -60.24 -31.54
C VAL A 70 -20.30 -59.09 -32.49
N GLY A 71 -21.05 -58.86 -33.57
CA GLY A 71 -20.75 -57.74 -34.48
C GLY A 71 -20.85 -56.36 -33.82
N LYS A 72 -21.84 -56.16 -32.92
CA LYS A 72 -22.00 -54.92 -32.14
C LYS A 72 -20.93 -54.73 -31.04
N LYS A 73 -20.18 -55.79 -30.70
CA LYS A 73 -19.06 -55.74 -29.76
C LYS A 73 -17.78 -55.34 -30.49
N GLU A 74 -17.53 -55.93 -31.67
CA GLU A 74 -16.38 -55.57 -32.53
C GLU A 74 -16.45 -54.10 -32.94
N ASP A 75 -17.60 -53.63 -33.48
CA ASP A 75 -17.78 -52.22 -33.85
C ASP A 75 -17.57 -51.25 -32.68
N ARG A 76 -17.96 -51.66 -31.47
CA ARG A 76 -17.75 -50.86 -30.25
C ARG A 76 -16.30 -50.87 -29.79
N LEU A 77 -15.64 -52.02 -29.86
CA LEU A 77 -14.23 -52.14 -29.50
C LEU A 77 -13.35 -51.29 -30.43
N ASP A 78 -13.64 -51.29 -31.73
CA ASP A 78 -12.91 -50.47 -32.70
C ASP A 78 -13.07 -48.98 -32.41
N LYS A 79 -14.29 -48.54 -32.06
CA LYS A 79 -14.55 -47.16 -31.67
C LYS A 79 -13.79 -46.74 -30.41
N GLU A 80 -13.78 -47.59 -29.39
CA GLU A 80 -13.09 -47.31 -28.11
C GLU A 80 -11.56 -47.28 -28.29
N ARG A 81 -11.03 -48.10 -29.22
CA ARG A 81 -9.62 -48.02 -29.63
C ARG A 81 -9.29 -46.71 -30.35
N GLU A 82 -10.19 -46.21 -31.19
CA GLU A 82 -10.04 -44.90 -31.84
C GLU A 82 -10.06 -43.76 -30.81
N GLU A 83 -11.00 -43.79 -29.86
CA GLU A 83 -11.09 -42.81 -28.77
C GLU A 83 -9.85 -42.86 -27.86
N LEU A 84 -9.30 -44.05 -27.59
CA LEU A 84 -8.03 -44.23 -26.88
C LEU A 84 -6.85 -43.63 -27.64
N LEU A 85 -6.72 -43.93 -28.94
CA LEU A 85 -5.64 -43.39 -29.78
C LEU A 85 -5.69 -41.85 -29.81
N GLU A 86 -6.88 -41.27 -29.94
CA GLU A 86 -7.07 -39.81 -29.90
C GLU A 86 -6.63 -39.22 -28.55
N ALA A 87 -6.96 -39.89 -27.44
CA ALA A 87 -6.55 -39.47 -26.11
C ALA A 87 -5.02 -39.56 -25.91
N GLU A 88 -4.37 -40.61 -26.44
CA GLU A 88 -2.92 -40.78 -26.41
C GLU A 88 -2.22 -39.66 -27.19
N LEU A 89 -2.64 -39.40 -28.44
CA LEU A 89 -2.06 -38.35 -29.27
C LEU A 89 -2.16 -36.97 -28.61
N ARG A 90 -3.33 -36.60 -28.08
CA ARG A 90 -3.52 -35.32 -27.39
C ARG A 90 -2.65 -35.19 -26.14
N TYR A 91 -2.53 -36.27 -25.37
CA TYR A 91 -1.69 -36.29 -24.18
C TYR A 91 -0.20 -36.12 -24.54
N GLU A 92 0.28 -36.85 -25.56
CA GLU A 92 1.64 -36.74 -26.05
C GLU A 92 1.95 -35.34 -26.62
N GLU A 93 1.06 -34.76 -27.42
CA GLU A 93 1.19 -33.39 -27.93
C GLU A 93 1.31 -32.36 -26.80
N CYS A 94 0.51 -32.53 -25.73
CA CYS A 94 0.59 -31.68 -24.56
C CYS A 94 1.94 -31.83 -23.83
N LEU A 95 2.47 -33.05 -23.73
CA LEU A 95 3.79 -33.31 -23.14
C LEU A 95 4.93 -32.73 -23.97
N GLU A 96 4.86 -32.79 -25.30
CA GLU A 96 5.84 -32.13 -26.19
C GLU A 96 5.82 -30.61 -25.97
N THR A 97 4.62 -30.01 -25.97
CA THR A 97 4.48 -28.57 -25.70
C THR A 97 5.10 -28.17 -24.36
N ILE A 98 4.85 -28.95 -23.30
CA ILE A 98 5.44 -28.72 -21.97
C ILE A 98 6.96 -28.78 -22.05
N ARG A 99 7.53 -29.77 -22.75
CA ARG A 99 8.98 -29.93 -22.90
C ARG A 99 9.62 -28.76 -23.67
N GLU A 100 8.94 -28.24 -24.69
CA GLU A 100 9.37 -27.05 -25.42
C GLU A 100 9.39 -25.81 -24.52
N LEU A 101 8.30 -25.58 -23.76
CA LEU A 101 8.22 -24.46 -22.81
C LEU A 101 9.30 -24.55 -21.72
N GLU A 102 9.56 -25.74 -21.17
CA GLU A 102 10.62 -25.96 -20.19
C GLU A 102 12.02 -25.68 -20.77
N LYS A 103 12.24 -26.06 -22.04
CA LYS A 103 13.49 -25.75 -22.75
C LYS A 103 13.67 -24.25 -22.94
N GLU A 104 12.64 -23.54 -23.38
CA GLU A 104 12.66 -22.08 -23.54
C GLU A 104 12.94 -21.36 -22.20
N LEU A 105 12.28 -21.79 -21.12
CA LEU A 105 12.52 -21.27 -19.77
C LEU A 105 13.98 -21.45 -19.35
N LYS A 106 14.55 -22.64 -19.61
CA LYS A 106 15.96 -22.92 -19.33
C LYS A 106 16.90 -22.01 -20.13
N GLU A 107 16.61 -21.76 -21.41
CA GLU A 107 17.39 -20.83 -22.24
C GLU A 107 17.32 -19.39 -21.73
N ILE A 108 16.15 -18.94 -21.26
CA ILE A 108 16.00 -17.63 -20.63
C ILE A 108 16.79 -17.57 -19.31
N ASP A 109 16.73 -18.61 -18.50
CA ASP A 109 17.48 -18.68 -17.23
C ASP A 109 18.99 -18.62 -17.45
N GLU A 110 19.51 -19.30 -18.47
CA GLU A 110 20.92 -19.17 -18.86
C GLU A 110 21.26 -17.74 -19.28
N LYS A 111 20.44 -17.12 -20.14
CA LYS A 111 20.63 -15.71 -20.54
C LYS A 111 20.60 -14.76 -19.34
N LEU A 112 19.74 -15.01 -18.35
CA LEU A 112 19.60 -14.16 -17.16
C LEU A 112 20.85 -14.18 -16.26
N LYS A 113 21.67 -15.24 -16.28
CA LYS A 113 22.92 -15.33 -15.50
C LYS A 113 23.91 -14.24 -15.90
N ASP A 114 23.96 -13.85 -17.18
CA ASP A 114 24.83 -12.79 -17.69
C ASP A 114 24.51 -11.40 -17.11
N PHE A 115 23.32 -11.24 -16.50
CA PHE A 115 22.87 -9.97 -15.91
C PHE A 115 23.05 -9.90 -14.39
N SER A 116 23.72 -10.87 -13.77
CA SER A 116 23.98 -10.93 -12.32
C SER A 116 24.74 -9.71 -11.80
N HIS A 117 25.78 -9.27 -12.51
CA HIS A 117 26.65 -8.16 -12.10
C HIS A 117 26.24 -6.79 -12.67
N VAL A 118 25.36 -6.76 -13.67
CA VAL A 118 25.00 -5.52 -14.40
C VAL A 118 24.42 -4.47 -13.45
N ARG A 119 23.55 -4.88 -12.51
CA ARG A 119 22.94 -3.94 -11.55
C ARG A 119 23.95 -3.39 -10.55
N ALA A 120 24.84 -4.24 -10.05
CA ALA A 120 25.90 -3.83 -9.12
C ALA A 120 26.82 -2.81 -9.78
N ARG A 121 27.33 -3.12 -11.00
CA ARG A 121 28.18 -2.22 -11.77
C ARG A 121 27.50 -0.89 -12.10
N TYR A 122 26.23 -0.92 -12.48
CA TYR A 122 25.44 0.29 -12.71
C TYR A 122 25.37 1.17 -11.46
N ASN A 123 25.05 0.58 -10.30
CA ASN A 123 24.98 1.32 -9.03
C ASN A 123 26.35 1.89 -8.62
N GLU A 124 27.45 1.17 -8.83
CA GLU A 124 28.81 1.64 -8.58
C GLU A 124 29.17 2.85 -9.44
N LEU A 125 28.88 2.82 -10.74
CA LEU A 125 29.16 3.94 -11.64
C LEU A 125 28.34 5.17 -11.31
N ILE A 126 27.07 5.01 -10.94
CA ILE A 126 26.23 6.12 -10.49
C ILE A 126 26.84 6.79 -9.26
N LYS A 127 27.30 6.00 -8.27
CA LYS A 127 27.97 6.53 -7.07
C LYS A 127 29.29 7.22 -7.39
N GLU A 128 30.10 6.66 -8.28
CA GLU A 128 31.37 7.29 -8.67
C GLU A 128 31.11 8.61 -9.41
N LYS A 129 30.13 8.64 -10.32
CA LYS A 129 29.74 9.87 -11.03
C LYS A 129 29.24 10.94 -10.07
N GLU A 130 28.38 10.57 -9.12
CA GLU A 130 27.92 11.46 -8.05
C GLU A 130 29.11 12.06 -7.29
N ARG A 131 30.05 11.23 -6.84
CA ARG A 131 31.25 11.68 -6.12
C ARG A 131 32.10 12.67 -6.92
N GLN A 132 32.21 12.46 -8.24
CA GLN A 132 32.96 13.37 -9.11
C GLN A 132 32.20 14.68 -9.34
N LEU A 133 30.89 14.64 -9.61
CA LEU A 133 30.06 15.83 -9.80
C LEU A 133 29.99 16.70 -8.55
N LEU A 134 29.95 16.09 -7.37
CA LEU A 134 29.95 16.83 -6.10
C LEU A 134 31.24 17.62 -5.86
N LYS A 135 32.38 17.17 -6.41
CA LYS A 135 33.69 17.82 -6.29
C LYS A 135 34.00 18.82 -7.41
N ASP A 136 33.27 18.74 -8.50
CA ASP A 136 33.47 19.60 -9.68
C ASP A 136 32.58 20.85 -9.62
N ASP A 137 33.06 21.95 -10.18
CA ASP A 137 32.33 23.21 -10.29
C ASP A 137 31.67 23.38 -11.67
N SER A 138 31.39 22.27 -12.35
CA SER A 138 30.52 22.29 -13.52
C SER A 138 29.10 22.71 -13.15
N TYR A 139 28.37 23.15 -14.17
CA TYR A 139 26.93 23.44 -14.05
C TYR A 139 26.14 22.24 -13.51
N GLN A 140 26.47 21.02 -13.95
CA GLN A 140 25.84 19.79 -13.45
C GLN A 140 26.19 19.52 -11.98
N GLY A 141 27.44 19.75 -11.58
CA GLY A 141 27.87 19.62 -10.17
C GLY A 141 27.15 20.58 -9.24
N ARG A 142 27.04 21.86 -9.61
CA ARG A 142 26.27 22.86 -8.84
C ARG A 142 24.81 22.48 -8.70
N ARG A 143 24.14 22.15 -9.81
CA ARG A 143 22.73 21.73 -9.80
C ARG A 143 22.47 20.48 -8.97
N LEU A 144 23.39 19.53 -8.98
CA LEU A 144 23.30 18.34 -8.13
C LEU A 144 23.34 18.71 -6.65
N ARG A 145 24.30 19.56 -6.24
CA ARG A 145 24.41 20.05 -4.85
C ARG A 145 23.16 20.82 -4.41
N GLU A 146 22.68 21.74 -5.25
CA GLU A 146 21.45 22.50 -5.00
C GLU A 146 20.24 21.57 -4.82
N SER A 147 20.09 20.58 -5.71
CA SER A 147 18.97 19.63 -5.63
C SER A 147 19.04 18.74 -4.40
N LEU A 148 20.23 18.25 -4.02
CA LEU A 148 20.42 17.43 -2.82
C LEU A 148 20.17 18.22 -1.53
N ASN A 149 20.61 19.47 -1.46
CA ASN A 149 20.32 20.35 -0.34
C ASN A 149 18.82 20.58 -0.19
N LEU A 150 18.14 20.93 -1.29
CA LEU A 150 16.70 21.14 -1.29
C LEU A 150 15.94 19.86 -0.92
N ILE A 151 16.38 18.68 -1.38
CA ILE A 151 15.80 17.39 -0.96
C ILE A 151 15.87 17.22 0.56
N ASN A 152 17.00 17.58 1.17
CA ASN A 152 17.16 17.47 2.63
C ASN A 152 16.25 18.47 3.36
N GLU A 153 16.17 19.72 2.88
CA GLU A 153 15.26 20.74 3.41
C GLU A 153 13.80 20.28 3.32
N LEU A 154 13.35 19.82 2.15
CA LEU A 154 11.99 19.31 1.95
C LEU A 154 11.67 18.12 2.86
N LYS A 155 12.63 17.23 3.13
CA LYS A 155 12.42 16.11 4.06
C LYS A 155 12.25 16.57 5.50
N LEU A 156 12.96 17.62 5.91
CA LEU A 156 12.76 18.24 7.21
C LEU A 156 11.40 18.93 7.27
N ASP A 157 11.04 19.71 6.25
CA ASP A 157 9.73 20.38 6.18
C ASP A 157 8.56 19.40 6.24
N ILE A 158 8.63 18.30 5.48
CA ILE A 158 7.61 17.24 5.50
C ILE A 158 7.49 16.65 6.92
N LYS A 159 8.62 16.44 7.61
CA LYS A 159 8.62 15.89 8.96
C LYS A 159 7.90 16.82 9.94
N GLU A 160 8.21 18.11 9.94
CA GLU A 160 7.55 19.10 10.82
C GLU A 160 6.04 19.17 10.54
N VAL A 161 5.64 19.11 9.26
CA VAL A 161 4.23 19.09 8.86
C VAL A 161 3.52 17.81 9.31
N ASP A 162 4.15 16.65 9.18
CA ASP A 162 3.59 15.37 9.65
C ASP A 162 3.45 15.34 11.18
N GLU A 163 4.41 15.90 11.93
CA GLU A 163 4.33 16.04 13.40
C GLU A 163 3.14 16.93 13.80
N ALA A 164 2.90 18.03 13.08
CA ALA A 164 1.72 18.88 13.29
C ALA A 164 0.41 18.17 12.93
N ILE A 165 0.37 17.40 11.83
CA ILE A 165 -0.81 16.61 11.46
C ILE A 165 -1.11 15.57 12.55
N GLU A 166 -0.10 14.84 13.02
CA GLU A 166 -0.27 13.83 14.08
C GLU A 166 -0.76 14.45 15.40
N ALA A 167 -0.22 15.61 15.78
CA ALA A 167 -0.70 16.32 16.97
C ALA A 167 -2.15 16.81 16.81
N GLY A 168 -2.54 17.28 15.62
CA GLY A 168 -3.91 17.70 15.32
C GLY A 168 -4.91 16.55 15.29
N ASP A 169 -4.54 15.41 14.68
CA ASP A 169 -5.38 14.21 14.66
C ASP A 169 -5.61 13.67 16.08
N ARG A 170 -4.56 13.62 16.92
CA ARG A 170 -4.73 13.27 18.34
C ARG A 170 -5.63 14.26 19.10
N ALA A 171 -5.55 15.55 18.78
CA ALA A 171 -6.42 16.56 19.37
C ALA A 171 -7.89 16.37 18.96
N ILE A 172 -8.16 15.97 17.71
CA ILE A 172 -9.49 15.58 17.24
C ILE A 172 -10.01 14.39 18.04
N ASP A 173 -9.25 13.30 18.14
CA ASP A 173 -9.65 12.10 18.89
C ASP A 173 -10.03 12.44 20.34
N GLY A 174 -9.21 13.28 20.99
CA GLY A 174 -9.48 13.76 22.34
C GLY A 174 -10.77 14.57 22.44
N LEU A 175 -11.01 15.49 21.50
CA LEU A 175 -12.21 16.32 21.46
C LEU A 175 -13.47 15.50 21.17
N GLU A 176 -13.38 14.47 20.34
CA GLU A 176 -14.48 13.55 20.07
C GLU A 176 -14.84 12.73 21.32
N GLU A 177 -13.86 12.17 22.02
CA GLU A 177 -14.10 11.48 23.30
C GLU A 177 -14.74 12.43 24.34
N MET A 178 -14.25 13.67 24.41
CA MET A 178 -14.84 14.69 25.29
C MET A 178 -16.30 14.98 24.92
N LYS A 179 -16.60 15.09 23.62
CA LYS A 179 -17.97 15.29 23.12
C LYS A 179 -18.89 14.14 23.48
N GLU A 180 -18.45 12.89 23.37
CA GLU A 180 -19.24 11.71 23.77
C GLU A 180 -19.59 11.73 25.26
N HIS A 181 -18.63 12.08 26.12
CA HIS A 181 -18.86 12.23 27.55
C HIS A 181 -19.81 13.38 27.88
N LEU A 182 -19.69 14.53 27.20
CA LEU A 182 -20.60 15.66 27.37
C LEU A 182 -22.02 15.33 26.92
N LEU A 183 -22.19 14.61 25.81
CA LEU A 183 -23.50 14.14 25.32
C LEU A 183 -24.14 13.13 26.27
N SER A 184 -23.34 12.24 26.85
CA SER A 184 -23.77 11.30 27.88
C SER A 184 -24.23 12.04 29.13
N ALA A 185 -23.44 12.99 29.64
CA ALA A 185 -23.78 13.82 30.80
C ALA A 185 -25.06 14.65 30.58
N ARG A 186 -25.25 15.21 29.37
CA ARG A 186 -26.50 15.89 28.98
C ARG A 186 -27.72 14.97 29.07
N SER A 187 -27.58 13.74 28.60
CA SER A 187 -28.67 12.75 28.56
C SER A 187 -29.11 12.35 29.97
N TRP A 188 -28.17 12.27 30.93
CA TRP A 188 -28.47 12.03 32.35
C TRP A 188 -29.17 13.21 33.04
N GLY A 189 -28.93 14.45 32.59
CA GLY A 189 -29.65 15.64 33.10
C GLY A 189 -31.14 15.70 32.72
N VAL A 190 -31.56 14.98 31.68
CA VAL A 190 -32.98 14.87 31.28
C VAL A 190 -33.74 13.86 32.17
N TRP A 191 -33.04 12.85 32.73
CA TRP A 191 -33.63 11.83 33.60
C TRP A 191 -34.03 12.36 35.00
N ASP A 192 -33.35 13.39 35.53
CA ASP A 192 -33.72 14.06 36.80
C ASP A 192 -35.13 14.66 36.78
N VAL A 193 -35.66 14.99 35.60
CA VAL A 193 -36.98 15.62 35.44
C VAL A 193 -38.10 14.56 35.34
N LEU A 194 -37.77 13.29 35.10
CA LEU A 194 -38.75 12.24 34.79
C LEU A 194 -38.76 11.03 35.74
N GLY A 195 -37.76 10.81 36.60
CA GLY A 195 -37.72 9.63 37.48
C GLY A 195 -36.99 9.88 38.79
N GLY A 196 -37.74 10.04 39.88
CA GLY A 196 -37.25 10.46 41.19
C GLY A 196 -36.05 9.68 41.77
N GLY A 197 -35.03 10.45 42.18
CA GLY A 197 -34.64 10.56 43.58
C GLY A 197 -33.60 9.61 44.18
N PHE A 198 -33.24 8.47 43.58
CA PHE A 198 -32.32 7.53 44.27
C PHE A 198 -31.23 6.84 43.42
N ILE A 199 -31.13 7.12 42.11
CA ILE A 199 -30.03 6.60 41.25
C ILE A 199 -29.09 7.72 40.74
N SER A 200 -29.31 8.98 41.13
CA SER A 200 -28.63 10.12 40.50
C SER A 200 -27.20 10.41 40.97
N ASP A 201 -26.83 10.11 42.22
CA ASP A 201 -25.64 10.75 42.81
C ASP A 201 -24.33 10.00 42.48
N MET A 202 -24.31 8.66 42.58
CA MET A 202 -23.07 7.90 42.33
C MET A 202 -22.71 7.78 40.84
N ALA A 203 -23.71 7.69 39.95
CA ALA A 203 -23.47 7.57 38.50
C ALA A 203 -23.07 8.91 37.85
N LYS A 204 -23.55 10.05 38.37
CA LYS A 204 -23.15 11.39 37.93
C LYS A 204 -21.70 11.71 38.27
N HIS A 205 -21.22 11.34 39.45
CA HIS A 205 -19.83 11.55 39.84
C HIS A 205 -18.87 10.82 38.90
N SER A 206 -19.11 9.53 38.60
CA SER A 206 -18.20 8.77 37.71
C SER A 206 -18.12 9.30 36.28
N ALA A 207 -19.22 9.81 35.72
CA ALA A 207 -19.24 10.36 34.36
C ALA A 207 -18.57 11.75 34.28
N ILE A 208 -18.76 12.59 35.30
CA ILE A 208 -18.12 13.91 35.40
C ILE A 208 -16.62 13.76 35.68
N ASP A 209 -16.23 12.84 36.56
CA ASP A 209 -14.82 12.57 36.86
C ASP A 209 -14.04 12.06 35.63
N LYS A 210 -14.66 11.18 34.83
CA LYS A 210 -14.09 10.75 33.54
C LYS A 210 -13.99 11.88 32.53
N ALA A 211 -15.03 12.72 32.44
CA ALA A 211 -14.98 13.90 31.59
C ALA A 211 -13.86 14.88 32.03
N ASN A 212 -13.57 14.97 33.33
CA ASN A 212 -12.49 15.81 33.87
C ASN A 212 -11.11 15.29 33.46
N GLU A 213 -10.90 13.98 33.53
CA GLU A 213 -9.67 13.32 33.06
C GLU A 213 -9.47 13.53 31.55
N VAL A 214 -10.51 13.31 30.75
CA VAL A 214 -10.50 13.56 29.30
C VAL A 214 -10.24 15.03 29.00
N GLY A 215 -10.81 15.95 29.77
CA GLY A 215 -10.60 17.38 29.61
C GLY A 215 -9.14 17.80 29.78
N HIS A 216 -8.45 17.32 30.82
CA HIS A 216 -7.02 17.60 31.00
C HIS A 216 -6.17 17.04 29.85
N ARG A 217 -6.52 15.85 29.34
CA ARG A 217 -5.84 15.26 28.19
C ARG A 217 -6.03 16.11 26.92
N VAL A 218 -7.26 16.55 26.64
CA VAL A 218 -7.56 17.45 25.50
C VAL A 218 -6.79 18.75 25.62
N GLN A 219 -6.68 19.33 26.81
CA GLN A 219 -5.90 20.54 27.02
C GLN A 219 -4.43 20.35 26.63
N TYR A 220 -3.83 19.24 27.06
CA TYR A 220 -2.47 18.89 26.69
C TYR A 220 -2.31 18.69 25.17
N LEU A 221 -3.22 17.94 24.54
CA LEU A 221 -3.20 17.66 23.11
C LEU A 221 -3.31 18.93 22.26
N LEU A 222 -4.21 19.84 22.62
CA LEU A 222 -4.35 21.13 21.92
C LEU A 222 -3.12 22.02 22.08
N LYS A 223 -2.47 22.03 23.25
CA LYS A 223 -1.19 22.74 23.45
C LYS A 223 -0.07 22.12 22.65
N SER A 224 -0.02 20.79 22.58
CA SER A 224 0.93 20.07 21.73
C SER A 224 0.72 20.46 20.27
N PHE A 225 -0.52 20.43 19.78
CA PHE A 225 -0.83 20.85 18.41
C PHE A 225 -0.45 22.31 18.15
N GLN A 226 -0.76 23.22 19.07
CA GLN A 226 -0.34 24.63 18.97
C GLN A 226 1.18 24.78 18.86
N LYS A 227 1.95 23.98 19.61
CA LYS A 227 3.41 23.97 19.55
C LYS A 227 3.90 23.45 18.19
N GLU A 228 3.38 22.31 17.73
CA GLU A 228 3.80 21.76 16.42
C GLU A 228 3.45 22.71 15.26
N LEU A 229 2.30 23.41 15.33
CA LEU A 229 2.00 24.47 14.37
C LEU A 229 3.05 25.58 14.40
N ALA A 230 3.49 26.01 15.59
CA ALA A 230 4.52 27.03 15.73
C ALA A 230 5.86 26.57 15.14
N ASP A 231 6.21 25.30 15.35
CA ASP A 231 7.40 24.68 14.79
C ASP A 231 7.32 24.68 13.24
N VAL A 232 6.18 24.32 12.64
CA VAL A 232 5.94 24.45 11.18
C VAL A 232 6.18 25.88 10.69
N ASN A 233 5.64 26.90 11.37
CA ASN A 233 5.82 28.30 10.96
C ASN A 233 7.26 28.83 11.14
N GLN A 234 8.01 28.24 12.08
CA GLN A 234 9.37 28.65 12.42
C GLN A 234 10.41 27.97 11.53
N PHE A 235 10.24 26.69 11.24
CA PHE A 235 11.26 25.87 10.57
C PHE A 235 10.96 25.61 9.11
N THR A 236 9.75 25.92 8.64
CA THR A 236 9.37 25.79 7.22
C THR A 236 8.91 27.12 6.63
N ASP A 237 8.84 27.17 5.29
CA ASP A 237 8.26 28.32 4.57
C ASP A 237 6.72 28.31 4.56
N ILE A 238 6.09 27.26 5.09
CA ILE A 238 4.62 27.18 5.20
C ILE A 238 4.14 28.23 6.19
N LYS A 239 3.09 28.97 5.81
CA LYS A 239 2.45 29.98 6.65
C LYS A 239 1.08 29.50 7.09
N VAL A 240 1.06 28.81 8.23
CA VAL A 240 -0.17 28.47 8.92
C VAL A 240 -0.69 29.71 9.66
N ASN A 241 -1.99 29.99 9.56
CA ASN A 241 -2.64 31.05 10.35
C ASN A 241 -2.86 30.59 11.80
N ILE A 242 -1.77 30.64 12.58
CA ILE A 242 -1.77 30.22 13.99
C ILE A 242 -2.39 31.28 14.89
N SER A 243 -2.35 32.57 14.53
CA SER A 243 -2.87 33.64 15.40
C SER A 243 -4.35 33.46 15.73
N SER A 244 -5.15 33.00 14.75
CA SER A 244 -6.56 32.67 14.96
C SER A 244 -6.77 31.43 15.86
N PHE A 245 -5.86 30.46 15.80
CA PHE A 245 -5.91 29.24 16.61
C PHE A 245 -5.35 29.45 18.02
N THR A 246 -4.30 30.25 18.21
CA THR A 246 -3.77 30.62 19.52
C THR A 246 -4.81 31.41 20.31
N ALA A 247 -5.41 32.45 19.71
CA ALA A 247 -6.48 33.20 20.36
C ALA A 247 -7.69 32.31 20.71
N PHE A 248 -7.97 31.31 19.87
CA PHE A 248 -8.97 30.30 20.16
C PHE A 248 -8.59 29.39 21.32
N ALA A 249 -7.37 28.85 21.30
CA ALA A 249 -6.86 27.95 22.31
C ALA A 249 -6.86 28.65 23.68
N ASP A 250 -6.36 29.88 23.75
CA ASP A 250 -6.38 30.71 24.95
C ASP A 250 -7.82 30.93 25.45
N PHE A 251 -8.75 31.30 24.57
CA PHE A 251 -10.16 31.45 24.92
C PHE A 251 -10.82 30.12 25.38
N PHE A 252 -10.48 29.02 24.71
CA PHE A 252 -11.00 27.68 25.01
C PHE A 252 -10.46 27.17 26.35
N PHE A 253 -9.19 27.44 26.67
CA PHE A 253 -8.55 27.10 27.94
C PHE A 253 -9.03 27.98 29.10
N ASP A 254 -9.13 29.29 28.92
CA ASP A 254 -9.45 30.21 30.02
C ASP A 254 -10.95 30.31 30.29
N GLY A 255 -11.78 30.22 29.24
CA GLY A 255 -13.23 30.38 29.33
C GLY A 255 -14.01 29.07 29.39
N PHE A 256 -13.73 28.13 28.49
CA PHE A 256 -14.53 26.91 28.35
C PHE A 256 -14.14 25.82 29.37
N PHE A 257 -12.84 25.56 29.56
CA PHE A 257 -12.37 24.50 30.46
C PHE A 257 -12.69 24.79 31.93
N VAL A 258 -12.80 26.04 32.34
CA VAL A 258 -13.20 26.42 33.71
C VAL A 258 -14.72 26.37 33.89
N ASP A 259 -15.48 26.71 32.85
CA ASP A 259 -16.94 26.84 32.92
C ASP A 259 -17.72 25.53 32.81
N TRP A 260 -17.21 24.51 32.11
CA TRP A 260 -17.94 23.25 31.93
C TRP A 260 -17.96 22.35 33.19
N PHE A 261 -17.07 22.62 34.16
CA PHE A 261 -17.17 22.08 35.52
C PHE A 261 -18.50 22.48 36.20
N VAL A 262 -19.25 23.42 35.61
CA VAL A 262 -20.58 23.84 36.07
C VAL A 262 -21.67 23.20 35.20
N GLN A 263 -22.46 22.32 35.82
CA GLN A 263 -23.50 21.48 35.21
C GLN A 263 -24.51 22.23 34.29
N SER A 264 -24.77 23.52 34.51
CA SER A 264 -25.70 24.32 33.72
C SER A 264 -25.19 24.71 32.32
N LYS A 265 -23.94 24.43 31.98
CA LYS A 265 -23.27 24.90 30.76
C LYS A 265 -22.97 23.81 29.72
N ILE A 266 -23.45 22.57 29.88
CA ILE A 266 -23.13 21.42 29.01
C ILE A 266 -23.42 21.67 27.51
N ASN A 267 -24.53 22.32 27.16
CA ASN A 267 -24.85 22.61 25.74
C ASN A 267 -23.85 23.57 25.10
N ARG A 268 -23.47 24.64 25.82
CA ARG A 268 -22.42 25.57 25.39
C ARG A 268 -21.08 24.84 25.25
N SER A 269 -20.81 23.88 26.14
CA SER A 269 -19.60 23.09 26.07
C SER A 269 -19.53 22.23 24.79
N ILE A 270 -20.63 21.57 24.44
CA ILE A 270 -20.73 20.80 23.19
C ILE A 270 -20.54 21.70 21.96
N GLU A 271 -21.13 22.89 21.95
CA GLU A 271 -20.95 23.88 20.87
C GLU A 271 -19.48 24.29 20.71
N ASN A 272 -18.78 24.56 21.82
CA ASN A 272 -17.36 24.92 21.81
C ASN A 272 -16.47 23.77 21.30
N VAL A 273 -16.74 22.53 21.71
CA VAL A 273 -16.00 21.35 21.21
C VAL A 273 -16.21 21.16 19.70
N ASN A 274 -17.45 21.31 19.20
CA ASN A 274 -17.71 21.25 17.76
C ASN A 274 -16.99 22.39 17.00
N GLY A 275 -16.92 23.58 17.59
CA GLY A 275 -16.15 24.70 17.03
C GLY A 275 -14.64 24.42 16.97
N ALA A 276 -14.10 23.76 18.00
CA ALA A 276 -12.71 23.31 18.05
C ALA A 276 -12.41 22.30 16.94
N LEU A 277 -13.23 21.25 16.84
CA LEU A 277 -13.15 20.22 15.81
C LEU A 277 -13.13 20.83 14.41
N SER A 278 -14.10 21.70 14.10
CA SER A 278 -14.18 22.34 12.78
C SER A 278 -12.96 23.21 12.44
N ARG A 279 -12.33 23.85 13.43
CA ARG A 279 -11.12 24.67 13.21
C ARG A 279 -9.90 23.80 12.97
N ILE A 280 -9.70 22.77 13.78
CA ILE A 280 -8.58 21.83 13.63
C ILE A 280 -8.69 21.10 12.29
N ASP A 281 -9.89 20.62 11.93
CA ASP A 281 -10.14 20.01 10.63
C ASP A 281 -9.74 20.91 9.46
N SER A 282 -10.05 22.22 9.54
CA SER A 282 -9.64 23.16 8.50
C SER A 282 -8.13 23.27 8.39
N ILE A 283 -7.43 23.41 9.53
CA ILE A 283 -5.96 23.51 9.56
C ILE A 283 -5.32 22.21 9.04
N LEU A 284 -5.83 21.06 9.44
CA LEU A 284 -5.34 19.76 8.99
C LEU A 284 -5.52 19.56 7.49
N ARG A 285 -6.62 20.05 6.90
CA ARG A 285 -6.81 20.04 5.44
C ARG A 285 -5.73 20.87 4.75
N ASP A 286 -5.43 22.05 5.26
CA ASP A 286 -4.39 22.91 4.71
C ASP A 286 -2.99 22.27 4.84
N LEU A 287 -2.65 21.75 6.03
CA LEU A 287 -1.39 21.04 6.26
C LEU A 287 -1.22 19.82 5.36
N ARG A 288 -2.28 19.00 5.18
CA ARG A 288 -2.25 17.84 4.28
C ARG A 288 -2.03 18.27 2.82
N ASN A 289 -2.68 19.34 2.38
CA ASN A 289 -2.47 19.90 1.04
C ASN A 289 -1.03 20.40 0.85
N ASP A 290 -0.46 21.08 1.85
CA ASP A 290 0.92 21.57 1.77
C ASP A 290 1.93 20.42 1.81
N ARG A 291 1.70 19.40 2.65
CA ARG A 291 2.47 18.16 2.65
C ARG A 291 2.47 17.48 1.29
N ASP A 292 1.33 17.43 0.62
CA ASP A 292 1.22 16.83 -0.71
C ASP A 292 2.02 17.63 -1.77
N LYS A 293 2.02 18.97 -1.68
CA LYS A 293 2.87 19.83 -2.52
C LYS A 293 4.35 19.58 -2.25
N LEU A 294 4.77 19.53 -0.98
CA LEU A 294 6.15 19.24 -0.60
C LEU A 294 6.59 17.87 -1.12
N ASN A 295 5.75 16.85 -0.98
CA ASN A 295 6.02 15.51 -1.50
C ASN A 295 6.14 15.47 -3.02
N ASN A 296 5.32 16.23 -3.75
CA ASN A 296 5.43 16.33 -5.20
C ASN A 296 6.73 17.01 -5.61
N LEU A 297 7.10 18.12 -4.95
CA LEU A 297 8.36 18.81 -5.19
C LEU A 297 9.58 17.92 -4.85
N LEU A 298 9.50 17.16 -3.76
CA LEU A 298 10.52 16.17 -3.38
C LEU A 298 10.72 15.13 -4.49
N LYS A 299 9.62 14.55 -5.01
CA LYS A 299 9.68 13.60 -6.13
C LYS A 299 10.28 14.22 -7.39
N GLU A 300 9.92 15.47 -7.70
CA GLU A 300 10.49 16.20 -8.84
C GLU A 300 12.01 16.38 -8.69
N LYS A 301 12.47 16.75 -7.49
CA LYS A 301 13.90 16.93 -7.22
C LYS A 301 14.69 15.63 -7.20
N GLU A 302 14.12 14.55 -6.65
CA GLU A 302 14.71 13.22 -6.73
C GLU A 302 14.82 12.73 -8.18
N ALA A 303 13.82 13.02 -9.02
CA ALA A 303 13.86 12.74 -10.45
C ALA A 303 14.91 13.60 -11.19
N GLU A 304 15.08 14.87 -10.79
CA GLU A 304 16.13 15.76 -11.30
C GLU A 304 17.53 15.21 -10.98
N VAL A 305 17.79 14.82 -9.73
CA VAL A 305 19.06 14.18 -9.31
C VAL A 305 19.31 12.93 -10.14
N LYS A 306 18.33 12.05 -10.25
CA LYS A 306 18.44 10.84 -11.08
C LYS A 306 18.78 11.18 -12.53
N LYS A 307 18.13 12.19 -13.11
CA LYS A 307 18.41 12.62 -14.49
C LYS A 307 19.83 13.14 -14.64
N ILE A 308 20.35 13.93 -13.69
CA ILE A 308 21.74 14.44 -13.71
C ILE A 308 22.73 13.27 -13.62
N LEU A 309 22.48 12.30 -12.75
CA LEU A 309 23.34 11.13 -12.58
C LEU A 309 23.26 10.17 -13.77
N GLU A 310 22.14 10.11 -14.49
CA GLU A 310 21.97 9.25 -15.66
C GLU A 310 22.33 9.90 -17.00
N SER A 311 22.47 11.24 -17.06
CA SER A 311 22.79 12.00 -18.29
C SER A 311 24.28 12.11 -18.58
#